data_AF-A0A961C925-F1
#
_entry.id   AF-A0A961C925-F1
#
_cell.length_a   1.000
_cell.length_b   1.000
_cell.length_c   1.000
_cell.angle_alpha   90.00
_cell.angle_beta   90.00
_cell.angle_gamma   90.00
#
_symmetry.space_group_name_H-M   'P 1'
#
loop_
_entity.id
_entity.type
_entity.pdbx_description
1 polymer ?
#
loop_
_entity_poly.entity_id
_entity_poly.type
_entity_poly.pdbx_seq_one_letter_code
_entity_poly.pdbx_strand_id
1 'polypeptide(L)'
;MVLAELNAYVSRPIAPTRRIALGESKLPCGPGPGMGGVLLGAIIATYSSSLDDDTQVDLDQLITEVDHGRRIPQPRMRHRFQVDHIGLQRISYKLLSAGEQMSFHFESEKATPAQHVLTAVYSAGAIENEARHVVMRMMRRAMGFPGGTDSDLLRFLTGNARSGLHVFSDPVTWALDVLKLTPAMDHQRFDSTKSNAKDRRAGVASLPAAPTMELPSALPKLPNRSEIQRAFRRQLRHSHPDHGADRVGAAQRIADLAEARRILLER
;
A
#
# COMPACT_ATOMS: atom_id res chain seq x y z
N MET A 1 -0.14 -11.91 11.16
CA MET A 1 0.83 -10.80 11.31
C MET A 1 0.10 -9.45 11.23
N VAL A 2 0.50 -8.45 12.01
CA VAL A 2 -0.07 -7.08 11.92
C VAL A 2 0.64 -6.32 10.79
N LEU A 3 -0.11 -5.88 9.78
CA LEU A 3 0.41 -5.13 8.63
C LEU A 3 0.39 -3.62 8.87
N ALA A 4 -0.67 -3.13 9.50
CA ALA A 4 -0.83 -1.74 9.90
C ALA A 4 -1.64 -1.66 11.20
N GLU A 5 -1.32 -0.68 12.04
CA GLU A 5 -2.01 -0.43 13.30
C GLU A 5 -2.18 1.07 13.51
N LEU A 6 -3.42 1.47 13.84
CA LEU A 6 -3.77 2.82 14.24
C LEU A 6 -4.31 2.78 15.66
N ASN A 7 -3.78 3.65 16.52
CA ASN A 7 -4.30 3.82 17.87
C ASN A 7 -4.72 5.26 18.09
N ALA A 8 -5.82 5.42 18.81
CA ALA A 8 -6.32 6.73 19.21
C ALA A 8 -6.93 6.67 20.60
N TYR A 9 -7.22 7.84 21.13
CA TYR A 9 -7.84 8.03 22.42
C TYR A 9 -9.07 8.92 22.21
N VAL A 10 -10.22 8.45 22.67
CA VAL A 10 -11.48 9.16 22.45
C VAL A 10 -12.27 9.27 23.76
N SER A 11 -13.11 10.29 23.86
CA SER A 11 -14.08 10.34 24.95
C SER A 11 -15.05 9.17 24.82
N ARG A 12 -15.44 8.58 25.95
CA ARG A 12 -16.46 7.52 25.98
C ARG A 12 -17.74 8.01 25.29
N PRO A 13 -18.45 7.18 24.51
CA PRO A 13 -19.66 7.61 23.77
C PRO A 13 -20.74 8.27 24.64
N ILE A 14 -20.87 7.82 25.89
CA ILE A 14 -21.83 8.32 26.89
C ILE A 14 -21.32 9.55 27.68
N ALA A 15 -20.06 9.94 27.52
CA ALA A 15 -19.53 11.12 28.19
C ALA A 15 -20.05 12.40 27.53
N PRO A 16 -20.28 13.49 28.29
CA PRO A 16 -20.72 14.76 27.71
C PRO A 16 -19.66 15.42 26.83
N THR A 17 -18.38 15.09 27.05
CA THR A 17 -17.27 15.63 26.25
C THR A 17 -17.08 14.83 24.97
N ARG A 18 -16.84 15.50 23.83
CA ARG A 18 -16.51 14.90 22.54
C ARG A 18 -15.08 15.22 22.14
N ARG A 19 -14.12 14.43 22.61
CA ARG A 19 -12.67 14.66 22.40
C ARG A 19 -12.01 13.49 21.70
N ILE A 20 -11.00 13.79 20.90
CA ILE A 20 -10.19 12.83 20.14
C ILE A 20 -8.72 13.24 20.24
N ALA A 21 -7.84 12.28 20.46
CA ALA A 21 -6.39 12.43 20.39
C ALA A 21 -5.79 11.22 19.65
N LEU A 22 -4.71 11.45 18.90
CA LEU A 22 -3.99 10.36 18.24
C LEU A 22 -3.03 9.68 19.22
N GLY A 23 -2.85 8.38 19.04
CA GLY A 23 -1.85 7.58 19.75
C GLY A 23 -0.75 7.08 18.82
N GLU A 24 0.17 6.30 19.38
CA GLU A 24 1.23 5.66 18.61
C GLU A 24 0.66 4.71 17.55
N SER A 25 1.09 4.89 16.31
CA SER A 25 0.53 4.18 15.16
C SER A 25 1.62 3.78 14.20
N LYS A 26 1.47 2.60 13.58
CA LYS A 26 2.35 2.07 12.54
C LYS A 26 1.55 2.02 11.24
N LEU A 27 1.65 3.09 10.45
CA LEU A 27 0.93 3.30 9.20
C LEU A 27 1.90 3.35 8.02
N PRO A 28 2.35 2.18 7.50
CA PRO A 28 3.20 2.15 6.31
C PRO A 28 2.39 2.58 5.08
N CYS A 29 2.62 3.81 4.62
CA CYS A 29 1.88 4.45 3.52
C CYS A 29 2.73 4.69 2.26
N GLY A 30 4.01 4.31 2.25
CA GLY A 30 4.91 4.48 1.11
C GLY A 30 5.24 3.14 0.43
N PRO A 31 5.16 3.02 -0.90
CA PRO A 31 4.47 3.94 -1.83
C PRO A 31 2.96 4.03 -1.56
N GLY A 32 2.35 5.19 -1.83
CA GLY A 32 0.93 5.43 -1.58
C GLY A 32 0.01 4.48 -2.37
N PRO A 33 -1.08 3.95 -1.79
CA PRO A 33 -1.60 4.23 -0.45
C PRO A 33 -0.94 3.43 0.69
N GLY A 34 -0.18 2.38 0.39
CA GLY A 34 0.37 1.44 1.39
C GLY A 34 -0.69 0.73 2.25
N MET A 35 -0.26 -0.15 3.16
CA MET A 35 -1.19 -0.84 4.09
C MET A 35 -1.81 0.11 5.11
N GLY A 36 -1.07 1.15 5.51
CA GLY A 36 -1.59 2.20 6.36
C GLY A 36 -2.74 2.96 5.69
N GLY A 37 -2.60 3.30 4.41
CA GLY A 37 -3.68 3.92 3.65
C GLY A 37 -4.90 3.02 3.56
N VAL A 38 -4.72 1.75 3.18
CA VAL A 38 -5.81 0.76 3.11
C VAL A 38 -6.56 0.67 4.44
N LEU A 39 -5.85 0.63 5.57
CA LEU A 39 -6.48 0.64 6.90
C LEU A 39 -7.31 1.91 7.13
N LEU A 40 -6.79 3.09 6.81
CA LEU A 40 -7.50 4.37 6.97
C LEU A 40 -8.74 4.45 6.07
N GLY A 41 -8.64 3.99 4.82
CA GLY A 41 -9.77 3.90 3.90
C GLY A 41 -10.84 2.92 4.38
N ALA A 42 -10.44 1.79 4.96
CA ALA A 42 -11.37 0.82 5.50
C ALA A 42 -12.18 1.39 6.66
N ILE A 43 -11.54 2.15 7.57
CA ILE A 43 -12.26 2.85 8.64
C ILE A 43 -13.31 3.81 8.07
N ILE A 44 -12.96 4.58 7.03
CA ILE A 44 -13.94 5.48 6.38
C ILE A 44 -15.10 4.69 5.80
N ALA A 45 -14.83 3.67 4.98
CA ALA A 45 -15.86 2.85 4.35
C ALA A 45 -16.80 2.17 5.37
N THR A 46 -16.28 1.74 6.51
CA THR A 46 -17.06 1.05 7.53
C THR A 46 -18.01 2.00 8.27
N TYR A 47 -17.58 3.23 8.59
CA TYR A 47 -18.32 4.10 9.50
C TYR A 47 -18.97 5.32 8.84
N SER A 48 -18.61 5.69 7.60
CA SER A 48 -19.16 6.89 6.95
C SER A 48 -20.66 6.80 6.68
N SER A 49 -21.17 5.62 6.31
CA SER A 49 -22.59 5.40 6.03
C SER A 49 -23.49 5.47 7.26
N SER A 50 -22.90 5.42 8.46
CA SER A 50 -23.62 5.56 9.74
C SER A 50 -23.70 7.01 10.23
N LEU A 51 -23.15 7.96 9.47
CA LEU A 51 -23.25 9.40 9.76
C LEU A 51 -24.51 9.96 9.11
N ASP A 52 -25.11 10.97 9.74
CA ASP A 52 -26.14 11.80 9.10
C ASP A 52 -25.59 12.61 7.92
N ASP A 53 -26.48 13.02 7.01
CA ASP A 53 -26.11 13.67 5.74
C ASP A 53 -25.25 14.92 5.94
N ASP A 54 -25.61 15.79 6.90
CA ASP A 54 -24.84 17.00 7.22
C ASP A 54 -23.41 16.63 7.68
N THR A 55 -23.30 15.61 8.54
CA THR A 55 -22.02 15.12 9.05
C THR A 55 -21.19 14.43 7.97
N GLN A 56 -21.82 13.78 6.97
CA GLN A 56 -21.11 13.25 5.80
C GLN A 56 -20.53 14.36 4.91
N VAL A 57 -21.28 15.45 4.71
CA VAL A 57 -20.78 16.64 3.99
C VAL A 57 -19.60 17.26 4.74
N ASP A 58 -19.69 17.41 6.06
CA ASP A 58 -18.60 17.89 6.91
C ASP A 58 -17.33 17.01 6.82
N LEU A 59 -17.51 15.69 6.73
CA LEU A 59 -16.42 14.73 6.55
C LEU A 59 -15.72 14.90 5.19
N ASP A 60 -16.49 15.00 4.11
CA ASP A 60 -15.95 15.21 2.76
C ASP A 60 -15.15 16.53 2.66
N GLN A 61 -15.67 17.60 3.27
CA GLN A 61 -14.96 18.87 3.39
C GLN A 61 -13.68 18.71 4.21
N LEU A 62 -13.72 18.01 5.35
CA LEU A 62 -12.54 17.80 6.19
C LEU A 62 -11.45 17.03 5.45
N ILE A 63 -11.80 15.96 4.74
CA ILE A 63 -10.85 15.20 3.91
C ILE A 63 -10.16 16.14 2.92
N THR A 64 -10.92 17.01 2.25
CA THR A 64 -10.39 18.01 1.30
C THR A 64 -9.40 18.96 1.98
N GLU A 65 -9.76 19.51 3.14
CA GLU A 65 -8.94 20.51 3.81
C GLU A 65 -7.64 19.93 4.36
N VAL A 66 -7.69 18.70 4.91
CA VAL A 66 -6.49 18.01 5.41
C VAL A 66 -5.61 17.55 4.25
N ASP A 67 -6.19 17.11 3.13
CA ASP A 67 -5.47 16.78 1.90
C ASP A 67 -4.63 17.96 1.40
N HIS A 68 -5.20 19.17 1.41
CA HIS A 68 -4.50 20.40 1.06
C HIS A 68 -3.59 20.96 2.17
N GLY A 69 -3.46 20.28 3.31
CA GLY A 69 -2.64 20.75 4.44
C GLY A 69 -3.12 22.06 5.05
N ARG A 70 -4.41 22.39 4.93
CA ARG A 70 -4.98 23.61 5.51
C ARG A 70 -5.01 23.52 7.03
N ARG A 71 -4.94 24.67 7.69
CA ARG A 71 -5.23 24.75 9.12
C ARG A 71 -6.71 24.42 9.35
N ILE A 72 -6.98 23.44 10.21
CA ILE A 72 -8.34 22.97 10.51
C ILE A 72 -8.90 23.72 11.73
N PRO A 73 -9.93 24.57 11.58
CA PRO A 73 -10.65 25.15 12.71
C PRO A 73 -11.30 24.05 13.55
N GLN A 74 -11.29 24.20 14.88
CA GLN A 74 -11.86 23.24 15.82
C GLN A 74 -13.01 23.89 16.58
N PRO A 75 -14.10 23.14 16.90
CA PRO A 75 -14.29 21.69 16.70
C PRO A 75 -14.72 21.31 15.27
N ARG A 76 -14.60 20.02 14.91
CA ARG A 76 -15.12 19.44 13.65
C ARG A 76 -16.04 18.28 13.88
N MET A 77 -17.16 18.24 13.14
CA MET A 77 -18.24 17.28 13.35
C MET A 77 -18.65 17.21 14.84
N ARG A 78 -18.63 18.36 15.53
CA ARG A 78 -18.88 18.50 16.99
C ARG A 78 -17.85 17.83 17.92
N HIS A 79 -16.70 17.42 17.42
CA HIS A 79 -15.61 16.82 18.20
C HIS A 79 -14.38 17.73 18.21
N ARG A 80 -13.71 17.79 19.36
CA ARG A 80 -12.48 18.55 19.56
C ARG A 80 -11.26 17.64 19.46
N PHE A 81 -10.32 18.01 18.60
CA PHE A 81 -8.99 17.39 18.56
C PHE A 81 -8.08 17.94 19.68
N GLN A 82 -7.33 17.06 20.34
CA GLN A 82 -6.37 17.42 21.39
C GLN A 82 -5.12 16.53 21.37
N VAL A 83 -4.09 16.93 22.11
CA VAL A 83 -2.80 16.23 22.17
C VAL A 83 -2.73 15.26 23.35
N ASP A 84 -3.25 15.65 24.51
CA ASP A 84 -3.22 14.81 25.71
C ASP A 84 -4.26 13.69 25.66
N HIS A 85 -4.01 12.62 26.42
CA HIS A 85 -4.88 11.44 26.49
C HIS A 85 -5.71 11.39 27.79
N ILE A 86 -5.71 12.46 28.59
CA ILE A 86 -6.26 12.44 29.95
C ILE A 86 -7.80 12.30 29.92
N GLY A 87 -8.29 11.26 30.59
CA GLY A 87 -9.73 10.96 30.66
C GLY A 87 -10.31 10.46 29.33
N LEU A 88 -9.46 10.02 28.39
CA LEU A 88 -9.85 9.39 27.15
C LEU A 88 -9.62 7.87 27.22
N GLN A 89 -10.47 7.13 26.51
CA GLN A 89 -10.36 5.69 26.36
C GLN A 89 -9.58 5.37 25.08
N ARG A 90 -8.65 4.41 25.17
CA ARG A 90 -7.90 3.92 24.01
C ARG A 90 -8.78 3.08 23.09
N ILE A 91 -8.62 3.29 21.78
CA ILE A 91 -9.20 2.49 20.71
C ILE A 91 -8.10 2.10 19.71
N SER A 92 -8.26 0.93 19.10
CA SER A 92 -7.28 0.36 18.16
C SER A 92 -7.95 -0.16 16.88
N TYR A 93 -7.23 -0.02 15.77
CA TYR A 93 -7.61 -0.52 14.45
C TYR A 93 -6.43 -1.25 13.86
N LYS A 94 -6.66 -2.45 13.34
CA LYS A 94 -5.59 -3.29 12.79
C LYS A 94 -5.98 -3.85 11.43
N LEU A 95 -5.01 -3.86 10.53
CA LEU A 95 -5.03 -4.69 9.34
C LEU A 95 -4.13 -5.90 9.60
N LEU A 96 -4.72 -7.08 9.56
CA LEU A 96 -4.06 -8.35 9.84
C LEU A 96 -3.90 -9.15 8.54
N SER A 97 -2.82 -9.93 8.45
CA SER A 97 -2.64 -10.97 7.44
C SER A 97 -2.55 -12.35 8.10
N ALA A 98 -3.27 -13.30 7.52
CA ALA A 98 -3.23 -14.73 7.78
C ALA A 98 -2.88 -15.46 6.48
N GLY A 99 -1.61 -15.41 6.08
CA GLY A 99 -1.16 -15.90 4.78
C GLY A 99 -1.71 -15.03 3.65
N GLU A 100 -2.48 -15.63 2.76
CA GLU A 100 -3.09 -14.95 1.60
C GLU A 100 -4.35 -14.16 1.96
N GLN A 101 -4.90 -14.32 3.16
CA GLN A 101 -6.08 -13.60 3.59
C GLN A 101 -5.70 -12.39 4.43
N MET A 102 -6.40 -11.28 4.21
CA MET A 102 -6.28 -10.07 5.02
C MET A 102 -7.64 -9.78 5.66
N SER A 103 -7.62 -9.30 6.89
CA SER A 103 -8.83 -8.94 7.63
C SER A 103 -8.64 -7.68 8.46
N PHE A 104 -9.75 -6.99 8.70
CA PHE A 104 -9.80 -5.79 9.51
C PHE A 104 -10.28 -6.13 10.92
N HIS A 105 -9.61 -5.56 11.92
CA HIS A 105 -10.03 -5.70 13.31
C HIS A 105 -10.19 -4.32 13.93
N PHE A 106 -11.45 -3.90 14.13
CA PHE A 106 -11.81 -2.60 14.66
C PHE A 106 -12.57 -2.74 15.98
N GLU A 107 -12.21 -1.93 16.98
CA GLU A 107 -12.93 -1.87 18.25
C GLU A 107 -14.18 -0.97 18.15
N SER A 108 -15.14 -1.34 17.29
CA SER A 108 -16.32 -0.55 16.90
C SER A 108 -17.17 -0.03 18.06
N GLU A 109 -17.28 -0.77 19.15
CA GLU A 109 -18.17 -0.42 20.27
C GLU A 109 -17.60 0.69 21.18
N LYS A 110 -16.31 0.99 21.06
CA LYS A 110 -15.62 1.92 21.96
C LYS A 110 -15.74 3.39 21.54
N ALA A 111 -16.25 3.68 20.35
CA ALA A 111 -16.33 5.03 19.82
C ALA A 111 -17.60 5.24 18.96
N THR A 112 -17.96 6.49 18.71
CA THR A 112 -19.04 6.84 17.78
C THR A 112 -18.54 6.79 16.33
N PRO A 113 -19.41 6.63 15.32
CA PRO A 113 -19.01 6.66 13.92
C PRO A 113 -18.18 7.90 13.55
N ALA A 114 -18.58 9.07 14.06
CA ALA A 114 -17.87 10.33 13.87
C ALA A 114 -16.45 10.28 14.47
N GLN A 115 -16.27 9.69 15.64
CA GLN A 115 -14.94 9.51 16.25
C GLN A 115 -14.05 8.57 15.42
N HIS A 116 -14.60 7.49 14.86
CA HIS A 116 -13.84 6.58 14.01
C HIS A 116 -13.32 7.28 12.74
N VAL A 117 -14.18 7.97 12.00
CA VAL A 117 -13.76 8.65 10.76
C VAL A 117 -12.81 9.81 11.02
N LEU A 118 -13.04 10.61 12.08
CA LEU A 118 -12.13 11.70 12.46
C LEU A 118 -10.74 11.18 12.82
N THR A 119 -10.68 10.05 13.52
CA THR A 119 -9.41 9.38 13.85
C THR A 119 -8.63 9.03 12.59
N ALA A 120 -9.29 8.46 11.57
CA ALA A 120 -8.66 8.15 10.30
C ALA A 120 -8.17 9.40 9.57
N VAL A 121 -9.01 10.43 9.45
CA VAL A 121 -8.66 11.66 8.70
C VAL A 121 -7.52 12.44 9.37
N TYR A 122 -7.56 12.60 10.70
CA TYR A 122 -6.48 13.28 11.41
C TYR A 122 -5.15 12.49 11.35
N SER A 123 -5.22 11.16 11.38
CA SER A 123 -4.02 10.32 11.20
C SER A 123 -3.43 10.46 9.81
N ALA A 124 -4.27 10.54 8.78
CA ALA A 124 -3.83 10.76 7.40
C ALA A 124 -3.12 12.12 7.23
N GLY A 125 -3.52 13.15 7.99
CA GLY A 125 -2.87 14.47 7.97
C GLY A 125 -1.40 14.48 8.40
N ALA A 126 -0.94 13.47 9.14
CA ALA A 126 0.45 13.32 9.54
C ALA A 126 1.33 12.58 8.51
N ILE A 127 0.75 12.02 7.45
CA ILE A 127 1.47 11.31 6.39
C ILE A 127 2.23 12.30 5.50
N GLU A 128 3.37 11.90 4.93
CA GLU A 128 4.10 12.67 3.92
C GLU A 128 3.20 13.07 2.73
N ASN A 129 3.44 14.25 2.15
CA ASN A 129 2.53 14.91 1.22
C ASN A 129 2.16 14.04 0.00
N GLU A 130 3.12 13.33 -0.60
CA GLU A 130 2.86 12.50 -1.78
C GLU A 130 1.90 11.34 -1.46
N ALA A 131 2.20 10.55 -0.43
CA ALA A 131 1.35 9.46 0.00
C ALA A 131 0.00 9.95 0.55
N ARG A 132 -0.02 11.11 1.22
CA ARG A 132 -1.24 11.72 1.77
C ARG A 132 -2.29 11.96 0.69
N HIS A 133 -1.92 12.54 -0.45
CA HIS A 133 -2.87 12.78 -1.55
C HIS A 133 -3.51 11.51 -2.09
N VAL A 134 -2.73 10.43 -2.19
CA VAL A 134 -3.23 9.12 -2.64
C VAL A 134 -4.19 8.53 -1.60
N VAL A 135 -3.81 8.58 -0.32
CA VAL A 135 -4.64 8.08 0.79
C VAL A 135 -5.95 8.87 0.93
N MET A 136 -5.91 10.21 0.88
CA MET A 136 -7.10 11.05 1.01
C MET A 136 -8.08 10.86 -0.16
N ARG A 137 -7.57 10.72 -1.39
CA ARG A 137 -8.40 10.36 -2.55
C ARG A 137 -9.07 9.02 -2.37
N MET A 138 -8.33 8.03 -1.85
CA MET A 138 -8.89 6.71 -1.56
C MET A 138 -9.94 6.77 -0.44
N MET A 139 -9.71 7.53 0.63
CA MET A 139 -10.67 7.75 1.72
C MET A 139 -11.97 8.40 1.21
N ARG A 140 -11.89 9.40 0.33
CA ARG A 140 -13.10 9.98 -0.29
C ARG A 140 -13.88 8.95 -1.10
N ARG A 141 -13.19 8.14 -1.91
CA ARG A 141 -13.82 7.03 -2.64
C ARG A 141 -14.43 5.99 -1.69
N ALA A 142 -13.77 5.71 -0.56
CA ALA A 142 -14.20 4.76 0.46
C ALA A 142 -15.59 5.09 1.04
N MET A 143 -15.97 6.38 1.09
CA MET A 143 -17.30 6.80 1.55
C MET A 143 -18.45 6.19 0.74
N GLY A 144 -18.21 5.85 -0.53
CA GLY A 144 -19.19 5.21 -1.42
C GLY A 144 -19.17 3.68 -1.42
N PHE A 145 -18.51 3.04 -0.44
CA PHE A 145 -18.49 1.58 -0.35
C PHE A 145 -19.89 1.04 0.01
N PRO A 146 -20.49 0.13 -0.79
CA PRO A 146 -21.86 -0.34 -0.57
C PRO A 146 -22.01 -1.32 0.62
N GLY A 147 -20.92 -1.65 1.31
CA GLY A 147 -20.88 -2.74 2.29
C GLY A 147 -20.49 -4.07 1.66
N GLY A 148 -20.23 -5.07 2.50
CA GLY A 148 -19.79 -6.40 2.08
C GLY A 148 -18.81 -7.03 3.06
N THR A 149 -18.07 -8.02 2.58
CA THR A 149 -17.01 -8.69 3.36
C THR A 149 -15.71 -7.87 3.39
N ASP A 150 -14.77 -8.22 4.26
CA ASP A 150 -13.42 -7.63 4.26
C ASP A 150 -12.73 -7.76 2.90
N SER A 151 -12.95 -8.88 2.20
CA SER A 151 -12.43 -9.10 0.85
C SER A 151 -13.06 -8.16 -0.18
N ASP A 152 -14.36 -7.86 -0.07
CA ASP A 152 -15.03 -6.88 -0.92
C ASP A 152 -14.52 -5.47 -0.66
N LEU A 153 -14.30 -5.14 0.61
CA LEU A 153 -13.74 -3.85 1.01
C LEU A 153 -12.31 -3.69 0.50
N LEU A 154 -11.46 -4.71 0.67
CA LEU A 154 -10.10 -4.71 0.15
C LEU A 154 -10.10 -4.53 -1.38
N ARG A 155 -10.93 -5.29 -2.10
CA ARG A 155 -11.08 -5.16 -3.56
C ARG A 155 -11.62 -3.79 -3.95
N PHE A 156 -12.52 -3.21 -3.17
CA PHE A 156 -13.03 -1.88 -3.41
C PHE A 156 -11.92 -0.83 -3.25
N LEU A 157 -11.18 -0.85 -2.14
CA LEU A 157 -10.14 0.13 -1.83
C LEU A 157 -8.94 0.04 -2.79
N THR A 158 -8.52 -1.19 -3.10
CA THR A 158 -7.35 -1.45 -3.96
C THR A 158 -7.68 -1.36 -5.46
N GLY A 159 -8.95 -1.18 -5.81
CA GLY A 159 -9.41 -1.38 -7.18
C GLY A 159 -9.43 -2.87 -7.53
N ASN A 160 -9.95 -3.25 -8.69
CA ASN A 160 -10.17 -4.66 -9.08
C ASN A 160 -8.87 -5.46 -9.33
N ALA A 161 -7.77 -5.08 -8.69
CA ALA A 161 -6.51 -5.75 -8.69
C ALA A 161 -6.66 -7.13 -8.06
N ARG A 162 -6.82 -8.13 -8.92
CA ARG A 162 -6.46 -9.54 -8.63
C ARG A 162 -5.02 -9.68 -8.08
N SER A 163 -4.23 -8.60 -8.13
CA SER A 163 -2.84 -8.49 -7.68
C SER A 163 -2.60 -7.52 -6.51
N GLY A 164 -3.65 -6.90 -5.95
CA GLY A 164 -3.52 -5.84 -4.94
C GLY A 164 -2.78 -6.27 -3.67
N LEU A 165 -2.98 -7.51 -3.20
CA LEU A 165 -2.32 -8.01 -1.99
C LEU A 165 -0.79 -8.11 -2.09
N HIS A 166 -0.24 -8.39 -3.28
CA HIS A 166 1.21 -8.46 -3.50
C HIS A 166 1.86 -7.07 -3.63
N VAL A 167 1.11 -6.06 -4.10
CA VAL A 167 1.58 -4.65 -4.21
C VAL A 167 2.07 -4.14 -2.85
N PHE A 168 1.35 -4.50 -1.79
CA PHE A 168 1.54 -3.84 -0.50
C PHE A 168 2.48 -4.57 0.46
N SER A 169 2.73 -5.87 0.22
CA SER A 169 3.72 -6.64 0.96
C SER A 169 5.12 -6.51 0.38
N ASP A 170 5.24 -6.42 -0.95
CA ASP A 170 6.49 -6.16 -1.67
C ASP A 170 6.20 -5.37 -2.97
N PRO A 171 6.17 -4.02 -2.89
CA PRO A 171 5.84 -3.17 -4.02
C PRO A 171 6.84 -3.29 -5.17
N VAL A 172 8.11 -3.58 -4.87
CA VAL A 172 9.16 -3.75 -5.88
C VAL A 172 8.94 -5.06 -6.63
N THR A 173 8.70 -6.16 -5.93
CA THR A 173 8.44 -7.46 -6.56
C THR A 173 7.15 -7.45 -7.37
N TRP A 174 6.09 -6.80 -6.88
CA TRP A 174 4.89 -6.57 -7.67
C TRP A 174 5.17 -5.76 -8.94
N ALA A 175 5.89 -4.64 -8.82
CA ALA A 175 6.17 -3.78 -9.96
C ALA A 175 7.05 -4.48 -11.01
N LEU A 176 7.98 -5.33 -10.57
CA LEU A 176 8.75 -6.22 -11.44
C LEU A 176 7.85 -7.21 -12.18
N ASP A 177 6.92 -7.88 -11.49
CA ASP A 177 6.00 -8.83 -12.12
C ASP A 177 5.03 -8.16 -13.10
N VAL A 178 4.48 -6.99 -12.76
CA VAL A 178 3.60 -6.21 -13.64
C VAL A 178 4.32 -5.79 -14.92
N LEU A 179 5.57 -5.35 -14.83
CA LEU A 179 6.37 -4.99 -15.99
C LEU A 179 7.00 -6.21 -16.70
N LYS A 180 6.79 -7.41 -16.17
CA LYS A 180 7.40 -8.68 -16.62
C LYS A 180 8.92 -8.53 -16.73
N LEU A 181 9.53 -8.00 -15.66
CA LEU A 181 10.95 -7.85 -15.47
C LEU A 181 11.43 -8.90 -14.46
N THR A 182 12.43 -9.68 -14.84
CA THR A 182 13.20 -10.51 -13.91
C THR A 182 14.45 -9.75 -13.48
N PRO A 183 14.81 -9.76 -12.18
CA PRO A 183 16.12 -9.27 -11.76
C PRO A 183 17.21 -10.08 -12.45
N ALA A 184 18.21 -9.40 -13.00
CA ALA A 184 19.30 -10.08 -13.68
C ALA A 184 20.22 -10.74 -12.64
N MET A 185 20.49 -12.04 -12.80
CA MET A 185 21.57 -12.72 -12.09
C MET A 185 22.90 -12.23 -12.67
N ASP A 186 23.79 -11.74 -11.81
CA ASP A 186 25.09 -11.23 -12.22
C ASP A 186 25.98 -12.42 -12.59
N HIS A 187 25.95 -12.85 -13.85
CA HIS A 187 27.04 -13.64 -14.39
C HIS A 187 28.21 -12.67 -14.54
N GLN A 188 29.09 -12.63 -13.53
CA GLN A 188 30.43 -12.08 -13.72
C GLN A 188 30.94 -12.63 -15.06
N ARG A 189 31.10 -11.73 -16.04
CA ARG A 189 31.72 -12.06 -17.31
C ARG A 189 33.15 -12.47 -16.99
N PHE A 190 33.37 -13.76 -16.83
CA PHE A 190 34.69 -14.35 -16.96
C PHE A 190 35.06 -14.15 -18.43
N ASP A 191 35.75 -13.05 -18.71
CA ASP A 191 36.37 -12.81 -20.00
C ASP A 191 37.56 -13.76 -20.14
N SER A 192 37.28 -15.01 -20.53
CA SER A 192 38.28 -16.01 -20.84
C SER A 192 38.72 -15.88 -22.29
N THR A 193 39.31 -14.73 -22.64
CA THR A 193 40.12 -14.64 -23.86
C THR A 193 41.59 -14.47 -23.53
N LYS A 194 42.35 -15.51 -23.93
CA LYS A 194 43.81 -15.65 -24.05
C LYS A 194 44.56 -16.20 -22.83
N SER A 195 44.69 -17.54 -22.78
CA SER A 195 45.93 -18.16 -22.32
C SER A 195 46.33 -19.34 -23.22
N ASN A 196 47.32 -19.06 -24.05
CA ASN A 196 48.33 -19.92 -24.65
C ASN A 196 48.13 -21.45 -24.63
N ALA A 197 48.00 -22.00 -25.85
CA ALA A 197 48.18 -23.41 -26.14
C ALA A 197 49.67 -23.78 -26.10
N LYS A 198 50.17 -24.23 -24.95
CA LYS A 198 51.32 -25.14 -24.85
C LYS A 198 51.47 -25.60 -23.40
N ASP A 199 51.01 -26.81 -23.08
CA ASP A 199 51.89 -27.84 -22.53
C ASP A 199 51.17 -29.15 -22.25
N ARG A 200 51.97 -30.20 -22.28
CA ARG A 200 51.66 -31.60 -22.46
C ARG A 200 51.38 -32.34 -21.14
N ARG A 201 50.71 -33.49 -21.32
CA ARG A 201 50.89 -34.81 -20.66
C ARG A 201 50.12 -35.14 -19.37
N ALA A 202 49.24 -36.14 -19.57
CA ALA A 202 49.16 -37.44 -18.89
C ALA A 202 48.86 -37.50 -17.37
N GLY A 203 47.65 -38.00 -17.08
CA GLY A 203 47.41 -39.06 -16.10
C GLY A 203 47.25 -38.65 -14.64
N VAL A 204 46.03 -38.74 -14.12
CA VAL A 204 45.60 -39.67 -13.04
C VAL A 204 44.06 -39.57 -12.95
N ALA A 205 43.39 -40.71 -12.95
CA ALA A 205 41.93 -40.81 -12.77
C ALA A 205 41.55 -40.39 -11.34
N SER A 206 40.81 -39.28 -11.22
CA SER A 206 40.18 -38.86 -9.96
C SER A 206 38.66 -39.06 -10.07
N LEU A 207 38.09 -39.73 -9.07
CA LEU A 207 36.66 -40.00 -8.92
C LEU A 207 35.81 -38.71 -9.06
N PRO A 208 34.57 -38.78 -9.56
CA PRO A 208 33.70 -37.60 -9.63
C PRO A 208 33.34 -37.16 -8.21
N ALA A 209 33.84 -35.99 -7.81
CA ALA A 209 33.36 -35.29 -6.64
C ALA A 209 31.85 -35.03 -6.80
N ALA A 210 31.08 -35.28 -5.74
CA ALA A 210 29.66 -34.99 -5.67
C ALA A 210 29.36 -33.55 -6.12
N PRO A 211 28.22 -33.28 -6.79
CA PRO A 211 27.87 -31.94 -7.22
C PRO A 211 27.73 -31.06 -5.99
N THR A 212 28.73 -30.21 -5.75
CA THR A 212 28.63 -29.15 -4.76
C THR A 212 27.62 -28.15 -5.32
N MET A 213 26.45 -28.10 -4.71
CA MET A 213 25.42 -27.12 -5.00
C MET A 213 25.94 -25.76 -4.50
N GLU A 214 26.71 -25.06 -5.34
CA GLU A 214 27.10 -23.69 -5.06
C GLU A 214 25.85 -22.82 -5.02
N LEU A 215 25.49 -22.38 -3.82
CA LEU A 215 24.48 -21.34 -3.62
C LEU A 215 24.94 -20.08 -4.36
N PRO A 216 24.17 -19.54 -5.32
CA PRO A 216 24.55 -18.32 -6.00
C PRO A 216 24.60 -17.17 -4.99
N SER A 217 25.82 -16.69 -4.70
CA SER A 217 26.12 -15.62 -3.75
C SER A 217 25.88 -14.20 -4.31
N ALA A 218 25.37 -14.09 -5.53
CA ALA A 218 25.10 -12.83 -6.18
C ALA A 218 23.68 -12.34 -5.84
N LEU A 219 23.59 -11.21 -5.13
CA LEU A 219 22.32 -10.50 -4.96
C LEU A 219 21.78 -10.11 -6.35
N PRO A 220 20.49 -10.36 -6.64
CA PRO A 220 19.90 -10.07 -7.95
C PRO A 220 20.00 -8.58 -8.28
N LYS A 221 20.53 -8.25 -9.46
CA LYS A 221 20.65 -6.86 -9.91
C LYS A 221 19.30 -6.37 -10.42
N LEU A 222 18.79 -5.32 -9.78
CA LEU A 222 17.52 -4.70 -10.15
C LEU A 222 17.63 -3.97 -11.52
N PRO A 223 16.55 -3.95 -12.33
CA PRO A 223 16.57 -3.41 -13.69
C PRO A 223 16.80 -1.90 -13.71
N ASN A 224 17.61 -1.41 -14.65
CA ASN A 224 17.94 0.02 -14.77
C ASN A 224 16.80 0.86 -15.39
N ARG A 225 16.89 2.19 -15.32
CA ARG A 225 15.87 3.13 -15.86
C ARG A 225 15.49 2.86 -17.31
N SER A 226 16.45 2.50 -18.17
CA SER A 226 16.19 2.23 -19.58
C SER A 226 15.39 0.94 -19.78
N GLU A 227 15.66 -0.08 -18.96
CA GLU A 227 14.95 -1.36 -18.96
C GLU A 227 13.51 -1.21 -18.48
N ILE A 228 13.30 -0.44 -17.40
CA ILE A 228 11.97 -0.11 -16.88
C ILE A 228 11.14 0.61 -17.95
N GLN A 229 11.69 1.64 -18.59
CA GLN A 229 10.98 2.41 -19.62
C GLN A 229 10.71 1.59 -20.90
N ARG A 230 11.61 0.67 -21.26
CA ARG A 230 11.41 -0.25 -22.39
C ARG A 230 10.31 -1.26 -22.08
N ALA A 231 10.30 -1.84 -20.88
CA ALA A 231 9.28 -2.77 -20.43
C ALA A 231 7.90 -2.11 -20.36
N PHE A 232 7.83 -0.89 -19.79
CA PHE A 232 6.60 -0.11 -19.73
C PHE A 232 6.00 0.12 -21.13
N ARG A 233 6.79 0.65 -22.09
CA ARG A 233 6.31 0.87 -23.46
C ARG A 233 5.87 -0.43 -24.15
N ARG A 234 6.54 -1.55 -23.85
CA ARG A 234 6.13 -2.86 -24.38
C ARG A 234 4.78 -3.27 -23.81
N GLN A 235 4.61 -3.25 -22.49
CA GLN A 235 3.37 -3.69 -21.86
C GLN A 235 2.19 -2.76 -22.13
N LEU A 236 2.44 -1.45 -22.24
CA LEU A 236 1.41 -0.48 -22.57
C LEU A 236 0.79 -0.80 -23.93
N ARG A 237 1.62 -1.13 -24.93
CA ARG A 237 1.13 -1.56 -26.26
C ARG A 237 0.28 -2.84 -26.18
N HIS A 238 0.65 -3.80 -25.35
CA HIS A 238 -0.11 -5.05 -25.20
C HIS A 238 -1.42 -4.87 -24.39
N SER A 239 -1.52 -3.82 -23.58
CA SER A 239 -2.68 -3.59 -22.71
C SER A 239 -3.70 -2.63 -23.31
N HIS A 240 -3.33 -1.87 -24.35
CA HIS A 240 -4.15 -0.81 -24.95
C HIS A 240 -5.20 -1.35 -25.94
N PRO A 241 -6.46 -0.92 -25.86
CA PRO A 241 -7.53 -1.36 -26.78
C PRO A 241 -7.26 -1.03 -28.25
N ASP A 242 -6.64 0.11 -28.54
CA ASP A 242 -6.26 0.52 -29.90
C ASP A 242 -5.20 -0.40 -30.54
N HIS A 243 -4.61 -1.29 -29.75
CA HIS A 243 -3.66 -2.30 -30.19
C HIS A 243 -4.22 -3.73 -30.07
N GLY A 244 -5.55 -3.88 -29.96
CA GLY A 244 -6.23 -5.17 -29.98
C GLY A 244 -6.37 -5.86 -28.62
N ALA A 245 -6.05 -5.18 -27.53
CA ALA A 245 -6.27 -5.70 -26.18
C ALA A 245 -7.75 -5.64 -25.77
N ASP A 246 -8.15 -6.48 -24.81
CA ASP A 246 -9.50 -6.48 -24.26
C ASP A 246 -9.91 -5.09 -23.74
N ARG A 247 -11.07 -4.59 -24.17
CA ARG A 247 -11.60 -3.29 -23.74
C ARG A 247 -11.99 -3.30 -22.27
N VAL A 248 -12.45 -4.44 -21.76
CA VAL A 248 -12.82 -4.58 -20.35
C VAL A 248 -11.55 -4.58 -19.50
N GLY A 249 -11.49 -3.66 -18.53
CA GLY A 249 -10.34 -3.53 -17.62
C GLY A 249 -9.08 -2.90 -18.23
N ALA A 250 -9.12 -2.36 -19.45
CA ALA A 250 -7.97 -1.71 -20.09
C ALA A 250 -7.43 -0.51 -19.29
N ALA A 251 -8.33 0.36 -18.81
CA ALA A 251 -7.96 1.50 -17.98
C ALA A 251 -7.20 1.07 -16.71
N GLN A 252 -7.62 -0.04 -16.08
CA GLN A 252 -6.96 -0.57 -14.90
C GLN A 252 -5.55 -1.10 -15.22
N ARG A 253 -5.40 -1.90 -16.28
CA ARG A 253 -4.06 -2.40 -16.68
C ARG A 253 -3.10 -1.27 -17.01
N ILE A 254 -3.59 -0.21 -17.66
CA ILE A 254 -2.78 0.98 -17.96
C ILE A 254 -2.37 1.71 -16.67
N ALA A 255 -3.29 1.84 -15.71
CA ALA A 255 -3.00 2.44 -14.40
C ALA A 255 -1.96 1.61 -13.62
N ASP A 256 -2.10 0.28 -13.59
CA ASP A 256 -1.16 -0.63 -12.93
C ASP A 256 0.25 -0.53 -13.53
N LEU A 257 0.35 -0.43 -14.87
CA LEU A 257 1.62 -0.22 -15.56
C LEU A 257 2.27 1.13 -15.23
N ALA A 258 1.45 2.18 -15.10
CA ALA A 258 1.95 3.51 -14.73
C ALA A 258 2.47 3.51 -13.29
N GLU A 259 1.76 2.85 -12.37
CA GLU A 259 2.14 2.74 -10.96
C GLU A 259 3.38 1.86 -10.77
N ALA A 260 3.46 0.69 -11.44
CA ALA A 260 4.65 -0.15 -11.42
C ALA A 260 5.89 0.59 -11.93
N ARG A 261 5.74 1.40 -12.98
CA ARG A 261 6.81 2.28 -13.47
C ARG A 261 7.21 3.31 -12.41
N ARG A 262 6.25 3.93 -11.72
CA ARG A 262 6.50 4.94 -10.68
C ARG A 262 7.34 4.34 -9.55
N ILE A 263 6.87 3.23 -8.97
CA ILE A 263 7.53 2.51 -7.88
C ILE A 263 8.98 2.14 -8.22
N LEU A 264 9.26 1.60 -9.42
CA LEU A 264 10.62 1.21 -9.78
C LEU A 264 11.56 2.39 -10.10
N LEU A 265 11.03 3.58 -10.37
CA LEU A 265 11.83 4.78 -10.66
C LEU A 265 12.10 5.65 -9.43
N GLU A 266 11.25 5.56 -8.41
CA GLU A 266 11.35 6.31 -7.15
C GLU A 266 12.05 5.55 -6.02
N ARG A 267 12.45 4.30 -6.28
CA ARG A 267 13.22 3.47 -5.33
C ARG A 267 14.65 3.96 -5.11
#